data_AF-A0A955RCN2-F1
#
_entry.id   AF-A0A955RCN2-F1
#
_cell.length_a   1.000
_cell.length_b   1.000
_cell.length_c   1.000
_cell.angle_alpha   90.00
_cell.angle_beta   90.00
_cell.angle_gamma   90.00
#
_symmetry.space_group_name_H-M   'P 1'
#
loop_
_entity.id
_entity.type
_entity.pdbx_description
1 polymer ?
#
loop_
_entity_poly.entity_id
_entity_poly.type
_entity_poly.pdbx_seq_one_letter_code
_entity_poly.pdbx_strand_id
1 'polypeptide(L)'
;MGFPDAVNPVVPGRLDRLKIAFAVQIAKRIAEADGMWDLGEVELLTRTFPTSMMQRAGFLDHRRELMPEALTMYRQALGELPRVLTMGEKLELLALFHKTCSVDGEIHPRELDVLMESGAMLEVPHEQLLTHLRNLSGKATLIPSSHPPGDPNEGSGQ
;
A
#
# COMPACT_ATOMS: atom_id res chain seq x y z
N MET A 1 7.25 -7.62 -2.00
CA MET A 1 6.21 -8.65 -2.19
C MET A 1 4.88 -7.97 -2.53
N GLY A 2 4.23 -8.33 -3.65
CA GLY A 2 2.78 -8.12 -3.74
C GLY A 2 2.10 -9.06 -2.76
N PHE A 3 0.93 -8.68 -2.22
CA PHE A 3 0.07 -9.69 -1.58
C PHE A 3 -0.13 -10.86 -2.55
N PRO A 4 -0.25 -12.11 -2.05
CA PRO A 4 -0.40 -13.27 -2.91
C PRO A 4 -1.47 -13.01 -3.96
N ASP A 5 -1.08 -13.28 -5.21
CA ASP A 5 -1.84 -13.03 -6.43
C ASP A 5 -3.31 -13.40 -6.23
N ALA A 6 -4.23 -12.52 -6.63
CA ALA A 6 -5.68 -12.72 -6.49
C ALA A 6 -6.18 -13.99 -7.20
N VAL A 7 -5.32 -14.59 -8.02
CA VAL A 7 -5.53 -15.78 -8.85
C VAL A 7 -5.18 -17.10 -8.13
N ASN A 8 -4.53 -17.09 -6.96
CA ASN A 8 -4.14 -18.32 -6.26
C ASN A 8 -5.11 -18.65 -5.09
N PRO A 9 -5.83 -19.80 -5.07
CA PRO A 9 -6.89 -20.11 -4.10
C PRO A 9 -6.40 -20.46 -2.68
N VAL A 10 -5.14 -20.18 -2.35
CA VAL A 10 -4.57 -20.59 -1.06
C VAL A 10 -5.05 -19.64 0.05
N VAL A 11 -5.58 -20.21 1.13
CA VAL A 11 -5.88 -19.49 2.36
C VAL A 11 -4.58 -18.86 2.89
N PRO A 12 -4.53 -17.54 3.14
CA PRO A 12 -3.30 -16.89 3.57
C PRO A 12 -2.76 -17.52 4.86
N GLY A 13 -1.44 -17.72 4.92
CA GLY A 13 -0.77 -18.17 6.13
C GLY A 13 -0.97 -17.15 7.26
N ARG A 14 -0.72 -17.56 8.51
CA ARG A 14 -0.92 -16.67 9.67
C ARG A 14 -0.14 -15.35 9.54
N LEU A 15 1.12 -15.40 9.12
CA LEU A 15 1.92 -14.19 8.93
C LEU A 15 1.31 -13.26 7.88
N ASP A 16 0.78 -13.81 6.79
CA ASP A 16 0.10 -13.02 5.75
C ASP A 16 -1.18 -12.39 6.30
N ARG A 17 -1.95 -13.12 7.11
CA ARG A 17 -3.14 -12.58 7.78
C ARG A 17 -2.78 -11.42 8.71
N LEU A 18 -1.66 -11.49 9.45
CA LEU A 18 -1.17 -10.38 10.26
C LEU A 18 -0.78 -9.17 9.40
N LYS A 19 -0.04 -9.39 8.30
CA LYS A 19 0.33 -8.33 7.34
C LYS A 19 -0.91 -7.67 6.74
N ILE A 20 -1.91 -8.45 6.31
CA ILE A 20 -3.18 -7.96 5.75
C ILE A 20 -3.97 -7.18 6.81
N ALA A 21 -4.13 -7.71 8.02
CA ALA A 21 -4.87 -7.03 9.09
C ALA A 21 -4.23 -5.70 9.48
N PHE A 22 -2.90 -5.66 9.58
CA PHE A 22 -2.15 -4.43 9.75
C PHE A 22 -2.41 -3.45 8.61
N ALA A 23 -2.26 -3.91 7.37
CA ALA A 23 -2.33 -3.05 6.21
C ALA A 23 -3.72 -2.45 5.99
N VAL A 24 -4.79 -3.23 6.17
CA VAL A 24 -6.17 -2.75 6.10
C VAL A 24 -6.44 -1.67 7.15
N GLN A 25 -5.95 -1.89 8.38
CA GLN A 25 -6.21 -0.96 9.47
C GLN A 25 -5.43 0.36 9.32
N ILE A 26 -4.22 0.31 8.79
CA ILE A 26 -3.45 1.53 8.47
C ILE A 26 -4.05 2.25 7.28
N ALA A 27 -4.40 1.54 6.20
CA ALA A 27 -5.01 2.17 5.02
C ALA A 27 -6.35 2.85 5.37
N LYS A 28 -7.14 2.26 6.27
CA LYS A 28 -8.33 2.92 6.82
C LYS A 28 -8.00 4.22 7.55
N ARG A 29 -6.93 4.26 8.36
CA ARG A 29 -6.53 5.47 9.08
C ARG A 29 -6.03 6.57 8.16
N ILE A 30 -5.34 6.19 7.08
CA ILE A 30 -4.89 7.11 6.04
C ILE A 30 -6.11 7.77 5.38
N ALA A 31 -7.10 6.98 4.94
CA ALA A 31 -8.34 7.50 4.38
C ALA A 31 -9.17 8.34 5.39
N GLU A 32 -9.06 8.04 6.68
CA GLU A 32 -9.71 8.85 7.72
C GLU A 32 -8.95 10.15 8.06
N ALA A 33 -7.69 10.31 7.63
CA ALA A 33 -6.81 11.39 8.09
C ALA A 33 -7.18 12.76 7.51
N ASP A 34 -7.69 12.82 6.28
CA ASP A 34 -8.10 14.06 5.63
C ASP A 34 -9.57 14.44 5.93
N GLY A 35 -10.35 13.49 6.46
CA GLY A 35 -11.73 13.67 6.89
C GLY A 35 -12.76 13.65 5.74
N MET A 36 -12.35 13.30 4.52
CA MET A 36 -13.22 13.20 3.35
C MET A 36 -13.19 11.79 2.76
N TRP A 37 -14.09 10.92 3.23
CA TRP A 37 -14.32 9.63 2.56
C TRP A 37 -14.90 9.86 1.18
N ASP A 38 -14.04 9.93 0.17
CA ASP A 38 -14.46 9.97 -1.22
C ASP A 38 -14.56 8.56 -1.82
N LEU A 39 -15.26 8.46 -2.95
CA LEU A 39 -15.43 7.19 -3.67
C LEU A 39 -14.09 6.60 -4.15
N GLY A 40 -13.08 7.46 -4.39
CA GLY A 40 -11.74 7.10 -4.78
C GLY A 40 -10.98 6.38 -3.68
N GLU A 41 -11.10 6.79 -2.42
CA GLU A 41 -10.47 6.11 -1.27
C GLU A 41 -11.04 4.72 -1.01
N VAL A 42 -12.36 4.56 -1.20
CA VAL A 42 -13.02 3.25 -1.13
C VAL A 42 -12.59 2.36 -2.30
N GLU A 43 -12.47 2.92 -3.50
CA GLU A 43 -11.95 2.20 -4.68
C GLU A 43 -10.49 1.80 -4.48
N LEU A 44 -9.70 2.66 -3.86
CA LEU A 44 -8.29 2.44 -3.56
C LEU A 44 -8.09 1.33 -2.52
N LEU A 45 -8.88 1.33 -1.44
CA LEU A 45 -8.90 0.25 -0.45
C LEU A 45 -9.32 -1.08 -1.09
N THR A 46 -10.32 -1.07 -1.97
CA THR A 46 -10.80 -2.28 -2.66
C THR A 46 -9.85 -2.77 -3.75
N ARG A 47 -9.08 -1.89 -4.41
CA ARG A 47 -7.99 -2.25 -5.33
C ARG A 47 -6.79 -2.84 -4.59
N THR A 48 -6.44 -2.26 -3.43
CA THR A 48 -5.29 -2.70 -2.62
C THR A 48 -5.60 -3.99 -1.87
N PHE A 49 -6.83 -4.12 -1.36
CA PHE A 49 -7.32 -5.29 -0.62
C PHE A 49 -8.61 -5.81 -1.28
N PRO A 50 -8.49 -6.63 -2.34
CA PRO A 50 -9.66 -7.19 -3.01
C PRO A 50 -10.57 -7.92 -2.02
N THR A 51 -11.90 -7.75 -2.16
CA THR A 51 -12.90 -8.41 -1.30
C THR A 51 -12.67 -9.91 -1.17
N SER A 52 -12.26 -10.57 -2.24
CA SER A 52 -11.96 -12.02 -2.22
C SER A 52 -10.76 -12.37 -1.33
N MET A 53 -9.73 -11.52 -1.28
CA MET A 53 -8.59 -11.68 -0.38
C MET A 53 -9.02 -11.51 1.08
N MET A 54 -9.81 -10.48 1.35
CA MET A 54 -10.34 -10.19 2.69
C MET A 54 -11.26 -11.31 3.21
N GLN A 55 -12.10 -11.88 2.35
CA GLN A 55 -12.91 -13.05 2.69
C GLN A 55 -12.04 -14.30 2.95
N ARG A 56 -11.03 -14.56 2.12
CA ARG A 56 -10.09 -15.68 2.34
C ARG A 56 -9.27 -15.53 3.62
N ALA A 57 -8.93 -14.30 3.99
CA ALA A 57 -8.24 -14.01 5.25
C ALA A 57 -9.15 -14.14 6.49
N GLY A 58 -10.46 -14.36 6.29
CA GLY A 58 -11.46 -14.43 7.36
C GLY A 58 -11.79 -13.06 7.96
N PHE A 59 -11.55 -11.98 7.22
CA PHE A 59 -11.76 -10.60 7.68
C PHE A 59 -13.06 -10.00 7.18
N LEU A 60 -13.62 -10.54 6.11
CA LEU A 60 -14.97 -10.23 5.66
C LEU A 60 -15.83 -11.49 5.65
N ASP A 61 -17.10 -11.34 5.98
CA ASP A 61 -18.08 -12.40 5.82
C ASP A 61 -18.67 -12.43 4.38
N HIS A 62 -19.67 -13.28 4.18
CA HIS A 62 -20.39 -13.40 2.90
C HIS A 62 -21.20 -12.13 2.54
N ARG A 63 -21.52 -11.28 3.51
CA ARG A 63 -22.21 -9.99 3.34
C ARG A 63 -21.24 -8.83 3.15
N ARG A 64 -19.93 -9.10 3.16
CA ARG A 64 -18.84 -8.10 3.10
C ARG A 64 -18.81 -7.21 4.36
N GLU A 65 -19.26 -7.73 5.48
CA GLU A 65 -19.14 -7.09 6.79
C GLU A 65 -17.81 -7.49 7.44
N LEU A 66 -17.16 -6.53 8.11
CA LEU A 66 -15.88 -6.76 8.79
C LEU A 66 -16.06 -7.68 10.00
N MET A 67 -15.32 -8.78 10.01
CA MET A 67 -15.36 -9.77 11.08
C MET A 67 -14.50 -9.31 12.28
N PRO A 68 -14.89 -9.60 13.54
CA PRO A 68 -14.09 -9.28 14.74
C PRO A 68 -12.66 -9.85 14.72
N GLU A 69 -12.46 -10.93 13.96
CA GLU A 69 -11.17 -11.56 13.71
C GLU A 69 -10.15 -10.60 13.08
N ALA A 70 -10.59 -9.67 12.21
CA ALA A 70 -9.71 -8.68 11.60
C ALA A 70 -9.07 -7.76 12.65
N LEU A 71 -9.87 -7.28 13.61
CA LEU A 71 -9.37 -6.45 14.71
C LEU A 71 -8.47 -7.24 15.66
N THR A 72 -8.78 -8.51 15.90
CA THR A 72 -7.96 -9.41 16.72
C THR A 72 -6.59 -9.63 16.08
N MET A 73 -6.55 -9.93 14.78
CA MET A 73 -5.31 -10.09 14.02
C MET A 73 -4.52 -8.78 13.94
N TYR A 74 -5.18 -7.64 13.81
CA TYR A 74 -4.51 -6.33 13.88
C TYR A 74 -3.79 -6.13 15.22
N ARG A 75 -4.47 -6.41 16.34
CA ARG A 75 -3.86 -6.29 17.68
C ARG A 75 -2.66 -7.21 17.84
N GLN A 76 -2.74 -8.44 17.32
CA GLN A 76 -1.60 -9.37 17.30
C GLN A 76 -0.46 -8.84 16.41
N ALA A 77 -0.79 -8.26 15.27
CA ALA A 77 0.19 -7.74 14.32
C ALA A 77 1.07 -6.65 14.95
N LEU A 78 0.51 -5.79 15.81
CA LEU A 78 1.26 -4.76 16.54
C LEU A 78 2.35 -5.32 17.45
N GLY A 79 2.15 -6.51 18.03
CA GLY A 79 3.14 -7.15 18.91
C GLY A 79 4.13 -8.05 18.17
N GLU A 80 3.72 -8.58 17.01
CA GLU A 80 4.47 -9.64 16.32
C GLU A 80 5.24 -9.16 15.10
N LEU A 81 4.61 -8.36 14.23
CA LEU A 81 5.25 -7.89 12.99
C LEU A 81 6.59 -7.18 13.22
N PRO A 82 6.77 -6.33 14.25
CA PRO A 82 8.07 -5.71 14.50
C PRO A 82 9.20 -6.72 14.73
N ARG A 83 8.87 -7.89 15.27
CA ARG A 83 9.85 -8.93 15.66
C ARG A 83 10.09 -9.95 14.56
N VAL A 84 9.05 -10.30 13.81
CA VAL A 84 9.12 -11.38 12.81
C VAL A 84 9.52 -10.89 11.42
N LEU A 85 9.26 -9.61 11.10
CA LEU A 85 9.63 -9.05 9.82
C LEU A 85 11.06 -8.55 9.81
N THR A 86 11.76 -8.82 8.72
CA THR A 86 13.03 -8.15 8.43
C THR A 86 12.81 -6.67 8.16
N MET A 87 13.85 -5.84 8.31
CA MET A 87 13.74 -4.40 7.99
C MET A 87 13.27 -4.14 6.55
N GLY A 88 13.74 -4.95 5.59
CA GLY A 88 13.30 -4.88 4.20
C GLY A 88 11.80 -5.13 4.06
N GLU A 89 11.27 -6.17 4.70
CA GLU A 89 9.82 -6.46 4.66
C GLU A 89 8.98 -5.39 5.35
N LYS A 90 9.47 -4.79 6.44
CA LYS A 90 8.79 -3.66 7.09
C LYS A 90 8.69 -2.46 6.14
N LEU A 91 9.79 -2.10 5.48
CA LEU A 91 9.82 -1.02 4.51
C LEU A 91 8.94 -1.32 3.30
N GLU A 92 8.91 -2.56 2.80
CA GLU A 92 8.00 -2.97 1.73
C GLU A 92 6.53 -2.85 2.13
N LEU A 93 6.19 -3.22 3.37
CA LEU A 93 4.83 -3.10 3.89
C LEU A 93 4.41 -1.62 4.01
N LEU A 94 5.31 -0.75 4.46
CA LEU A 94 5.08 0.70 4.52
C LEU A 94 5.01 1.35 3.14
N ALA A 95 5.81 0.86 2.18
CA ALA A 95 5.81 1.33 0.80
C ALA A 95 4.47 1.06 0.09
N LEU A 96 3.72 0.05 0.52
CA LEU A 96 2.35 -0.18 0.06
C LEU A 96 1.50 1.07 0.31
N PHE A 97 1.51 1.58 1.55
CA PHE A 97 0.71 2.75 1.93
C PHE A 97 1.13 4.00 1.17
N HIS A 98 2.43 4.23 0.98
CA HIS A 98 2.90 5.37 0.19
C HIS A 98 2.37 5.34 -1.26
N LYS A 99 2.34 4.16 -1.91
CA LYS A 99 1.75 4.03 -3.25
C LYS A 99 0.25 4.26 -3.25
N THR A 100 -0.41 3.88 -2.16
CA THR A 100 -1.84 4.08 -1.93
C THR A 100 -2.13 5.59 -1.79
N CYS A 101 -1.33 6.34 -1.03
CA CYS A 101 -1.48 7.80 -0.89
C CYS A 101 -1.15 8.55 -2.18
N SER A 102 -0.04 8.22 -2.88
CA SER A 102 0.41 8.96 -4.08
C SER A 102 -0.33 8.64 -5.38
N VAL A 103 -1.60 8.25 -5.35
CA VAL A 103 -2.33 7.91 -6.60
C VAL A 103 -2.59 9.13 -7.47
N ASP A 104 -2.79 10.30 -6.88
CA ASP A 104 -2.91 11.58 -7.57
C ASP A 104 -1.55 12.31 -7.75
N GLY A 105 -0.47 11.72 -7.22
CA GLY A 105 0.88 12.28 -7.27
C GLY A 105 1.23 13.20 -6.09
N GLU A 106 0.31 13.40 -5.14
CA GLU A 106 0.55 14.17 -3.92
C GLU A 106 0.40 13.26 -2.68
N ILE A 107 0.99 13.65 -1.56
CA ILE A 107 0.72 13.02 -0.26
C ILE A 107 0.37 14.16 0.68
N HIS A 108 -0.79 14.11 1.29
CA HIS A 108 -1.17 15.11 2.26
C HIS A 108 -0.35 14.96 3.55
N PRO A 109 0.03 16.06 4.22
CA PRO A 109 0.81 15.99 5.46
C PRO A 109 0.21 15.06 6.53
N ARG A 110 -1.13 14.97 6.60
CA ARG A 110 -1.84 14.10 7.55
C ARG A 110 -1.72 12.62 7.20
N GLU A 111 -1.71 12.26 5.92
CA GLU A 111 -1.45 10.89 5.48
C GLU A 111 -0.01 10.49 5.77
N LEU A 112 0.92 11.44 5.57
CA LEU A 112 2.32 11.26 5.92
C LEU A 112 2.46 11.01 7.43
N ASP A 113 1.75 11.75 8.30
CA ASP A 113 1.76 11.51 9.74
C ASP A 113 1.33 10.08 10.08
N VAL A 114 0.24 9.58 9.50
CA VAL A 114 -0.22 8.19 9.69
C VAL A 114 0.82 7.19 9.19
N LEU A 115 1.48 7.48 8.06
CA LEU A 115 2.56 6.65 7.54
C LEU A 115 3.75 6.62 8.51
N MET A 116 4.13 7.76 9.10
CA MET A 116 5.20 7.84 10.09
C MET A 116 4.85 7.07 11.36
N GLU A 117 3.62 7.21 11.85
CA GLU A 117 3.12 6.44 12.99
C GLU A 117 3.15 4.94 12.73
N SER A 118 2.76 4.51 11.53
CA SER A 118 2.81 3.09 11.16
C SER A 118 4.26 2.56 11.08
N GLY A 119 5.21 3.41 10.68
CA GLY A 119 6.64 3.11 10.75
C GLY A 119 7.11 2.89 12.19
N ALA A 120 6.70 3.77 13.11
CA ALA A 120 6.99 3.63 14.53
C ALA A 120 6.38 2.35 15.12
N MET A 121 5.16 1.99 14.73
CA MET A 121 4.52 0.72 15.14
C MET A 121 5.30 -0.52 14.69
N LEU A 122 6.01 -0.45 13.56
CA LEU A 122 6.86 -1.52 13.05
C LEU A 122 8.31 -1.43 13.56
N GLU A 123 8.63 -0.49 14.44
CA GLU A 123 9.99 -0.21 14.91
C GLU A 123 10.95 0.13 13.76
N VAL A 124 10.45 0.83 12.74
CA VAL A 124 11.28 1.37 11.65
C VAL A 124 11.78 2.76 12.06
N PRO A 125 13.10 3.00 12.07
CA PRO A 125 13.63 4.33 12.36
C PRO A 125 13.15 5.36 11.33
N HIS A 126 12.79 6.55 11.81
CA HIS A 126 12.29 7.66 11.00
C HIS A 126 13.15 7.92 9.75
N GLU A 127 14.45 8.10 9.94
CA GLU A 127 15.41 8.38 8.85
C GLU A 127 15.44 7.29 7.77
N GLN A 128 15.29 6.02 8.17
CA GLN A 128 15.27 4.91 7.22
C GLN A 128 13.99 4.91 6.39
N LEU A 129 12.85 5.20 7.02
CA LEU A 129 11.58 5.32 6.30
C LEU A 129 11.63 6.47 5.28
N LEU A 130 12.02 7.67 5.69
CA LEU A 130 12.12 8.82 4.78
C LEU A 130 13.06 8.55 3.61
N THR A 131 14.23 7.96 3.89
CA THR A 131 15.20 7.58 2.85
C THR A 131 14.57 6.60 1.87
N HIS A 132 13.83 5.60 2.37
CA HIS A 132 13.15 4.62 1.53
C HIS A 132 12.07 5.26 0.66
N LEU A 133 11.21 6.11 1.22
CA LEU A 133 10.14 6.80 0.48
C LEU A 133 10.70 7.71 -0.61
N ARG A 134 11.74 8.49 -0.31
CA ARG A 134 12.42 9.33 -1.32
C ARG A 134 12.95 8.51 -2.49
N ASN A 135 13.52 7.33 -2.20
CA ASN A 135 14.03 6.43 -3.24
C ASN A 135 12.91 5.82 -4.10
N LEU A 136 11.69 5.67 -3.57
CA LEU A 136 10.53 5.23 -4.34
C LEU A 136 10.04 6.34 -5.27
N SER A 137 9.89 7.57 -4.77
CA SER A 137 9.43 8.71 -5.58
C SER A 137 10.44 9.08 -6.67
N GLY A 138 11.75 9.03 -6.37
CA GLY A 138 12.80 9.28 -7.37
C GLY A 138 12.89 8.24 -8.48
N LYS A 139 12.37 7.02 -8.27
CA LYS A 139 12.29 5.97 -9.30
C LYS A 139 11.08 6.14 -10.23
N ALA A 140 10.01 6.80 -9.78
CA ALA A 140 8.81 7.04 -10.60
C ALA A 140 9.05 8.06 -11.74
N THR A 141 10.11 8.87 -11.66
CA THR A 141 10.44 9.92 -12.65
C THR A 141 11.31 9.42 -13.83
N LEU A 142 11.66 8.13 -13.90
CA LEU A 142 12.50 7.57 -14.97
C LEU A 142 11.70 6.75 -15.99
N ILE A 143 10.57 7.27 -16.48
CA ILE A 143 10.09 6.89 -17.80
C ILE A 143 10.71 7.88 -18.79
N PRO A 144 11.75 7.52 -19.55
CA PRO A 144 12.13 8.32 -20.70
C PRO A 144 10.96 8.28 -21.68
N SER A 145 10.26 9.41 -21.79
CA SER A 145 9.41 9.72 -22.94
C SER A 145 10.26 9.60 -24.19
N SER A 146 10.31 8.38 -24.74
CA SER A 146 10.94 8.08 -26.01
C SER A 146 9.98 8.59 -27.07
N HIS A 147 9.98 9.90 -27.25
CA HIS A 147 9.51 10.51 -28.48
C HIS A 147 10.56 10.14 -29.53
N PRO A 148 10.22 9.39 -30.59
CA PRO A 148 11.15 9.27 -31.70
C PRO A 148 11.34 10.68 -32.30
N PRO A 149 12.57 11.13 -32.58
CA PRO A 149 12.76 12.30 -33.42
C PRO A 149 12.22 11.93 -34.81
N GLY A 150 11.05 12.47 -35.15
CA GLY A 150 10.59 12.48 -36.53
C GLY A 150 11.55 13.37 -37.32
N ASP A 151 12.36 12.76 -38.17
CA ASP A 151 13.28 13.41 -39.10
C ASP A 151 12.58 14.54 -39.87
N PRO A 152 13.18 15.74 -39.95
CA PRO A 152 12.82 16.73 -40.94
C PRO A 152 13.68 16.48 -42.18
N ASN A 153 13.15 15.77 -43.18
CA ASN A 153 13.77 15.81 -44.50
C ASN A 153 12.75 15.85 -45.66
N GLU A 154 12.69 17.04 -46.27
CA GLU A 154 12.70 17.32 -47.72
C GLU A 154 11.62 16.63 -48.58
N GLY A 155 10.68 17.31 -49.24
CA GLY A 155 10.87 18.52 -50.03
C GLY A 155 11.45 18.18 -51.42
N SER A 156 10.63 17.66 -52.34
CA SER A 156 10.70 17.78 -53.82
C SER A 156 9.60 16.86 -54.39
N GLY A 157 8.66 17.29 -55.23
CA GLY A 157 8.76 18.26 -56.30
C GLY A 157 9.01 17.53 -57.62
N GLN A 158 8.00 16.83 -58.15
CA GLN A 158 7.61 16.72 -59.56
C GLN A 158 6.48 15.70 -59.74
#